data_AF-X0XP61-F1
#
_entry.id   AF-X0XP61-F1
#
_cell.length_a   1.000
_cell.length_b   1.000
_cell.length_c   1.000
_cell.angle_alpha   90.00
_cell.angle_beta   90.00
_cell.angle_gamma   90.00
#
_symmetry.space_group_name_H-M   'P 1'
#
loop_
_entity.id
_entity.type
_entity.pdbx_description
1 polymer ?
#
loop_
_entity_poly.entity_id
_entity_poly.type
_entity_poly.pdbx_seq_one_letter_code
_entity_poly.pdbx_strand_id
1 'polypeptide(L)'
;AIERKKKILLKGNGPVLLDTITYRISGHSPSDASSYRTKEEISAWQENDCIKGYEDYLKKNKIITSGKVDALKQEVTLRITKALRLAASLEISPRINPDFMETVMFSNRYKDRMEQRTPEVLIPKEDNPRIRSLTHKFRFALDENGKTYPKVKVFTYRDALFEAMLYRFYEDPTMVAYGEENRDWDGAFAVYRGLTDALPYHRLFNTPISEGAIVGSGAGYALCGGRVVVELMYSDFIGRAGDELFNQVSKW
;
A
#
# COMPACT_ATOMS: atom_id res chain seq x y z
N ALA A 1 26.77 -10.71 6.72
CA ALA A 1 26.24 -9.62 5.87
C ALA A 1 25.02 -8.93 6.47
N ILE A 2 23.98 -9.71 6.85
CA ILE A 2 22.71 -9.22 7.41
C ILE A 2 22.92 -8.28 8.62
N GLU A 3 23.70 -8.69 9.62
CA GLU A 3 23.91 -7.89 10.84
C GLU A 3 24.49 -6.48 10.54
N ARG A 4 25.45 -6.40 9.61
CA ARG A 4 26.05 -5.11 9.19
C ARG A 4 25.01 -4.19 8.55
N LYS A 5 24.16 -4.73 7.66
CA LYS A 5 23.10 -3.98 6.98
C LYS A 5 22.00 -3.54 7.94
N LYS A 6 21.61 -4.40 8.90
CA LYS A 6 20.67 -4.06 9.97
C LYS A 6 21.13 -2.85 10.79
N LYS A 7 22.43 -2.76 11.10
CA LYS A 7 23.00 -1.60 11.83
C LYS A 7 22.85 -0.28 11.06
N ILE A 8 22.89 -0.30 9.73
CA ILE A 8 22.68 0.89 8.88
C ILE A 8 21.21 1.32 8.94
N LEU A 9 20.29 0.36 8.74
CA LEU A 9 18.84 0.60 8.79
C LEU A 9 18.39 1.18 10.13
N LEU A 10 18.83 0.58 11.24
CA LEU A 10 18.46 1.03 12.59
C LEU A 10 19.00 2.41 12.94
N LYS A 11 20.09 2.85 12.29
CA LYS A 11 20.63 4.21 12.45
C LYS A 11 19.90 5.24 11.57
N GLY A 12 18.99 4.82 10.71
CA GLY A 12 18.33 5.71 9.75
C GLY A 12 19.24 6.19 8.62
N ASN A 13 20.38 5.52 8.39
CA ASN A 13 21.38 5.93 7.40
C ASN A 13 21.01 5.52 5.95
N GLY A 14 19.71 5.44 5.66
CA GLY A 14 19.17 5.11 4.34
C GLY A 14 19.00 3.60 4.06
N PRO A 15 18.48 3.28 2.86
CA PRO A 15 18.21 1.90 2.45
C PRO A 15 19.49 1.10 2.22
N VAL A 16 19.37 -0.23 2.25
CA VAL A 16 20.48 -1.16 2.00
C VAL A 16 20.09 -2.23 0.99
N LEU A 17 20.93 -2.48 0.00
CA LEU A 17 20.74 -3.56 -0.99
C LEU A 17 21.59 -4.78 -0.61
N LEU A 18 20.99 -5.95 -0.40
CA LEU A 18 21.72 -7.22 -0.27
C LEU A 18 21.60 -8.01 -1.58
N ASP A 19 22.65 -7.96 -2.40
CA ASP A 19 22.76 -8.81 -3.58
C ASP A 19 23.20 -10.22 -3.15
N THR A 20 22.36 -11.22 -3.46
CA THR A 20 22.59 -12.62 -3.09
C THR A 20 22.54 -13.48 -4.34
N ILE A 21 23.71 -13.96 -4.76
CA ILE A 21 23.84 -14.83 -5.91
C ILE A 21 23.29 -16.20 -5.52
N THR A 22 22.25 -16.64 -6.22
CA THR A 22 21.60 -17.94 -6.04
C THR A 22 21.11 -18.44 -7.40
N TYR A 23 20.69 -19.70 -7.44
CA TYR A 23 20.22 -20.34 -8.66
C TYR A 23 18.85 -20.98 -8.47
N ARG A 24 17.93 -20.71 -9.40
CA ARG A 24 16.63 -21.39 -9.44
C ARG A 24 16.80 -22.69 -10.21
N ILE A 25 16.94 -23.80 -9.51
CA ILE A 25 17.13 -25.14 -10.12
C ILE A 25 15.93 -25.52 -11.01
N SER A 26 14.70 -25.19 -10.59
CA SER A 26 13.48 -25.46 -11.35
C SER A 26 13.20 -24.42 -12.45
N GLY A 27 12.22 -24.72 -13.30
CA GLY A 27 11.60 -23.79 -14.24
C GLY A 27 11.00 -22.54 -13.59
N HIS A 28 10.66 -21.53 -14.41
CA HIS A 28 9.89 -20.36 -13.97
C HIS A 28 8.54 -20.74 -13.38
N SER A 29 7.94 -21.79 -13.95
CA SER A 29 6.79 -22.50 -13.41
C SER A 29 7.06 -24.01 -13.45
N PRO A 30 6.23 -24.83 -12.77
CA PRO A 30 6.31 -26.29 -12.87
C PRO A 30 6.13 -26.84 -14.30
N SER A 31 5.60 -26.04 -15.22
CA SER A 31 5.38 -26.40 -16.63
C SER A 31 6.43 -25.82 -17.59
N ASP A 32 7.44 -25.10 -17.09
CA ASP A 32 8.45 -24.45 -17.92
C ASP A 32 9.47 -25.47 -18.45
N ALA A 33 9.54 -25.58 -19.77
CA ALA A 33 10.46 -26.45 -20.50
C ALA A 33 11.95 -26.10 -20.28
N SER A 34 12.26 -24.91 -19.75
CA SER A 34 13.61 -24.50 -19.33
C SER A 34 14.66 -24.54 -20.45
N SER A 35 14.23 -24.31 -21.69
CA SER A 35 15.03 -24.49 -22.92
C SER A 35 16.25 -23.57 -23.04
N TYR A 36 16.32 -22.52 -22.22
CA TYR A 36 17.39 -21.53 -22.23
C TYR A 36 18.56 -21.87 -21.29
N ARG A 37 18.51 -23.01 -20.57
CA ARG A 37 19.56 -23.45 -19.64
C ARG A 37 20.12 -24.79 -20.07
N THR A 38 21.44 -24.92 -20.01
CA THR A 38 22.08 -26.20 -20.33
C THR A 38 22.02 -27.15 -19.14
N LYS A 39 22.15 -28.46 -19.40
CA LYS A 39 22.22 -29.45 -18.31
C LYS A 39 23.49 -29.25 -17.50
N GLU A 40 24.57 -28.84 -18.17
CA GLU A 40 25.87 -28.57 -17.57
C GLU A 40 25.79 -27.40 -16.59
N GLU A 41 25.10 -26.31 -16.96
CA GLU A 41 24.85 -25.16 -16.08
C GLU A 41 24.06 -25.58 -14.84
N ILE A 42 22.96 -26.31 -15.02
CA ILE A 42 22.12 -26.75 -13.89
C ILE A 42 22.91 -27.65 -12.95
N SER A 43 23.66 -28.62 -13.48
CA SER A 43 24.49 -29.53 -12.68
C SER A 43 25.56 -28.76 -11.89
N ALA A 44 26.27 -27.83 -12.53
CA ALA A 44 27.28 -27.00 -11.87
C ALA A 44 26.69 -26.18 -10.70
N TRP A 45 25.46 -25.67 -10.86
CA TRP A 45 24.76 -24.98 -9.77
C TRP A 45 24.23 -25.91 -8.68
N GLN A 46 23.80 -27.12 -9.02
CA GLN A 46 23.38 -28.13 -8.04
C GLN A 46 24.53 -28.58 -7.14
N GLU A 47 25.75 -28.65 -7.67
CA GLU A 47 26.97 -28.90 -6.87
C GLU A 47 27.21 -27.80 -5.82
N ASN A 48 26.70 -26.59 -6.07
CA ASN A 48 26.80 -25.43 -5.20
C ASN A 48 25.50 -25.14 -4.41
N ASP A 49 24.60 -26.12 -4.29
CA ASP A 49 23.38 -25.98 -3.49
C ASP A 49 23.71 -25.65 -2.03
N CYS A 50 23.23 -24.51 -1.55
CA CYS A 50 23.55 -24.00 -0.21
C CYS A 50 22.96 -24.87 0.92
N ILE A 51 21.84 -25.56 0.70
CA ILE A 51 21.24 -26.48 1.66
C ILE A 51 22.14 -27.71 1.80
N LYS A 52 22.57 -28.27 0.67
CA LYS A 52 23.46 -29.44 0.65
C LYS A 52 24.85 -29.08 1.20
N GLY A 53 25.42 -27.97 0.76
CA GLY A 53 26.71 -27.49 1.23
C GLY A 53 26.72 -27.22 2.75
N TYR A 54 25.64 -26.65 3.29
CA TYR A 54 25.53 -26.44 4.74
C TYR A 54 25.33 -27.75 5.51
N GLU A 55 24.53 -28.70 4.99
CA GLU A 55 24.41 -30.05 5.53
C GLU A 55 25.78 -30.73 5.64
N ASP A 56 26.56 -30.71 4.56
CA ASP A 56 27.88 -31.34 4.49
C ASP A 56 28.89 -30.63 5.40
N TYR A 57 28.84 -29.29 5.49
CA TYR A 57 29.63 -28.52 6.44
C TYR A 57 29.34 -28.95 7.89
N LEU A 58 28.07 -29.05 8.29
CA LEU A 58 27.70 -29.45 9.66
C LEU A 58 28.12 -30.90 9.96
N LYS A 59 27.97 -31.81 8.99
CA LYS A 59 28.42 -33.21 9.11
C LYS A 59 29.94 -33.29 9.27
N LYS A 60 30.69 -32.59 8.41
CA LYS A 60 32.16 -32.52 8.47
C LYS A 60 32.66 -32.03 9.83
N ASN A 61 31.96 -31.06 10.43
CA ASN A 61 32.28 -30.52 11.75
C ASN A 61 31.64 -31.31 12.90
N LYS A 62 31.03 -32.47 12.64
CA LYS A 62 30.41 -33.35 13.64
C LYS A 62 29.32 -32.68 14.48
N ILE A 63 28.66 -31.65 13.94
CA ILE A 63 27.55 -30.93 14.59
C ILE A 63 26.23 -31.69 14.41
N ILE A 64 26.07 -32.41 13.29
CA ILE A 64 24.87 -33.19 12.98
C ILE A 64 25.23 -34.54 12.36
N THR A 65 24.39 -35.54 12.58
CA THR A 65 24.51 -36.87 11.95
C THR A 65 23.57 -37.00 10.75
N SER A 66 23.87 -37.93 9.83
CA SER A 66 22.97 -38.23 8.71
C SER A 66 21.57 -38.63 9.18
N GLY A 67 21.47 -39.49 10.21
CA GLY A 67 20.18 -39.87 10.77
C GLY A 67 19.37 -38.69 11.33
N LYS A 68 20.04 -37.69 11.92
CA LYS A 68 19.35 -36.47 12.39
C LYS A 68 18.89 -35.59 11.23
N VAL A 69 19.67 -35.48 10.16
CA VAL A 69 19.26 -34.78 8.93
C VAL A 69 18.03 -35.45 8.30
N ASP A 70 18.05 -36.77 8.18
CA ASP A 70 16.95 -37.53 7.59
C ASP A 70 15.67 -37.40 8.43
N ALA A 71 15.81 -37.44 9.76
CA ALA A 71 14.70 -37.18 10.67
C ALA A 71 14.10 -35.77 10.49
N LEU A 72 14.94 -34.74 10.31
CA LEU A 72 14.47 -33.37 10.03
C LEU A 72 13.73 -33.30 8.68
N LYS A 73 14.25 -33.94 7.65
CA LYS A 73 13.59 -34.00 6.32
C LYS A 73 12.24 -34.70 6.42
N GLN A 74 12.16 -35.83 7.12
CA GLN A 74 10.91 -36.54 7.36
C GLN A 74 9.91 -35.70 8.15
N GLU A 75 10.36 -34.99 9.17
CA GLU A 75 9.52 -34.09 9.95
C GLU A 75 8.91 -32.97 9.07
N VAL A 76 9.73 -32.33 8.22
CA VAL A 76 9.25 -31.32 7.27
C VAL A 76 8.25 -31.92 6.29
N THR A 77 8.54 -33.10 5.73
CA THR A 77 7.61 -33.81 4.83
C THR A 77 6.27 -34.07 5.51
N LEU A 78 6.28 -34.61 6.74
CA LEU A 78 5.05 -34.87 7.48
C LEU A 78 4.24 -33.60 7.75
N ARG A 79 4.91 -32.50 8.12
CA ARG A 79 4.25 -31.20 8.34
C ARG A 79 3.60 -30.68 7.05
N ILE A 80 4.31 -30.69 5.92
CA ILE A 80 3.77 -30.25 4.62
C ILE A 80 2.63 -31.17 4.19
N THR A 81 2.78 -32.49 4.27
CA THR A 81 1.72 -33.45 3.91
C THR A 81 0.47 -33.22 4.77
N LYS A 82 0.61 -32.98 6.07
CA LYS A 82 -0.52 -32.66 6.95
C LYS A 82 -1.23 -31.38 6.50
N ALA A 83 -0.48 -30.31 6.22
CA ALA A 83 -1.06 -29.04 5.76
C ALA A 83 -1.81 -29.21 4.42
N LEU A 84 -1.22 -29.93 3.46
CA LEU A 84 -1.85 -30.20 2.17
C LEU A 84 -3.13 -31.04 2.31
N ARG A 85 -3.16 -32.04 3.20
CA ARG A 85 -4.37 -32.82 3.48
C ARG A 85 -5.49 -31.96 4.04
N LEU A 86 -5.17 -31.02 4.93
CA LEU A 86 -6.15 -30.09 5.48
C LEU A 86 -6.69 -29.15 4.40
N ALA A 87 -5.81 -28.57 3.58
CA ALA A 87 -6.18 -27.66 2.50
C ALA A 87 -7.00 -28.33 1.39
N ALA A 88 -6.74 -29.61 1.10
CA ALA A 88 -7.46 -30.38 0.08
C ALA A 88 -8.78 -30.99 0.60
N SER A 89 -8.99 -31.05 1.91
CA SER A 89 -10.22 -31.59 2.49
C SER A 89 -11.38 -30.64 2.28
N LEU A 90 -12.39 -31.06 1.52
CA LEU A 90 -13.62 -30.28 1.32
C LEU A 90 -14.50 -30.22 2.57
N GLU A 91 -14.26 -31.09 3.56
CA GLU A 91 -14.93 -31.05 4.86
C GLU A 91 -14.34 -29.95 5.75
N ILE A 92 -13.01 -29.77 5.71
CA ILE A 92 -12.30 -28.79 6.55
C ILE A 92 -12.18 -27.43 5.86
N SER A 93 -11.96 -27.44 4.55
CA SER A 93 -11.81 -26.28 3.68
C SER A 93 -12.80 -26.37 2.52
N PRO A 94 -14.11 -26.18 2.80
CA PRO A 94 -15.13 -26.21 1.76
C PRO A 94 -14.90 -25.12 0.72
N ARG A 95 -15.32 -25.38 -0.53
CA ARG A 95 -15.28 -24.37 -1.58
C ARG A 95 -16.31 -23.29 -1.27
N ILE A 96 -15.88 -22.04 -1.28
CA ILE A 96 -16.77 -20.89 -1.12
C ILE A 96 -17.59 -20.67 -2.38
N ASN A 97 -18.87 -20.34 -2.21
CA ASN A 97 -19.72 -19.85 -3.30
C ASN A 97 -19.25 -18.43 -3.69
N PRO A 98 -19.15 -18.08 -4.98
CA PRO A 98 -18.98 -16.71 -5.44
C PRO A 98 -19.80 -15.64 -4.70
N ASP A 99 -21.05 -15.94 -4.33
CA ASP A 99 -21.90 -15.00 -3.59
C ASP A 99 -21.29 -14.61 -2.24
N PHE A 100 -20.59 -15.55 -1.57
CA PHE A 100 -19.90 -15.28 -0.32
C PHE A 100 -18.69 -14.37 -0.52
N MET A 101 -17.96 -14.48 -1.64
CA MET A 101 -16.80 -13.62 -1.91
C MET A 101 -17.20 -12.15 -1.88
N GLU A 102 -18.31 -11.79 -2.55
CA GLU A 102 -18.82 -10.42 -2.54
C GLU A 102 -19.09 -9.90 -1.12
N THR A 103 -19.63 -10.75 -0.24
CA THR A 103 -19.91 -10.37 1.16
C THR A 103 -18.66 -10.09 2.01
N VAL A 104 -17.49 -10.55 1.59
CA VAL A 104 -16.23 -10.38 2.33
C VAL A 104 -15.22 -9.47 1.62
N MET A 105 -15.45 -9.10 0.36
CA MET A 105 -14.60 -8.15 -0.38
C MET A 105 -14.69 -6.74 0.22
N PHE A 106 -15.90 -6.28 0.49
CA PHE A 106 -16.12 -4.98 1.14
C PHE A 106 -16.55 -5.18 2.58
N SER A 107 -15.96 -4.40 3.48
CA SER A 107 -16.35 -4.45 4.88
C SER A 107 -17.82 -4.10 5.12
N ASN A 108 -18.43 -3.34 4.19
CA ASN A 108 -19.78 -2.75 4.33
C ASN A 108 -20.00 -2.04 5.67
N ARG A 109 -18.91 -1.61 6.31
CA ARG A 109 -18.89 -0.96 7.61
C ARG A 109 -18.50 0.48 7.42
N TYR A 110 -19.22 1.35 8.11
CA TYR A 110 -18.81 2.72 8.27
C TYR A 110 -17.83 2.83 9.44
N LYS A 111 -16.62 3.32 9.16
CA LYS A 111 -15.63 3.68 10.17
C LYS A 111 -15.27 5.15 10.01
N ASP A 112 -15.78 5.98 10.92
CA ASP A 112 -15.61 7.43 10.80
C ASP A 112 -14.16 7.86 10.98
N ARG A 113 -13.42 7.31 11.95
CA ARG A 113 -11.98 7.59 12.15
C ARG A 113 -11.18 6.30 12.33
N MET A 114 -9.93 6.27 11.88
CA MET A 114 -9.13 5.04 11.95
C MET A 114 -8.47 4.85 13.32
N GLU A 115 -8.19 5.95 14.01
CA GLU A 115 -7.61 6.01 15.36
C GLU A 115 -8.37 6.99 16.27
N GLN A 116 -8.15 6.88 17.59
CA GLN A 116 -8.85 7.69 18.59
C GLN A 116 -8.09 8.95 19.04
N ARG A 117 -6.82 9.12 18.63
CA ARG A 117 -6.02 10.29 19.01
C ARG A 117 -6.62 11.58 18.42
N THR A 118 -6.32 12.70 19.06
CA THR A 118 -6.72 14.01 18.55
C THR A 118 -6.00 14.31 17.23
N PRO A 119 -6.72 14.75 16.18
CA PRO A 119 -6.09 15.17 14.93
C PRO A 119 -5.19 16.38 15.13
N GLU A 120 -3.99 16.33 14.54
CA GLU A 120 -3.04 17.44 14.59
C GLU A 120 -3.40 18.48 13.52
N VAL A 121 -3.61 19.72 13.96
CA VAL A 121 -3.97 20.88 13.14
C VAL A 121 -3.25 22.11 13.65
N LEU A 122 -3.00 23.09 12.77
CA LEU A 122 -2.27 24.31 13.11
C LEU A 122 -3.20 25.45 13.58
N ILE A 123 -4.45 25.43 13.13
CA ILE A 123 -5.47 26.41 13.51
C ILE A 123 -6.80 25.69 13.80
N PRO A 124 -7.70 26.28 14.60
CA PRO A 124 -9.08 25.82 14.70
C PRO A 124 -9.82 25.87 13.35
N LYS A 125 -10.80 25.00 13.14
CA LYS A 125 -11.51 24.84 11.86
C LYS A 125 -12.23 26.12 11.44
N GLU A 126 -12.75 26.84 12.43
CA GLU A 126 -13.55 28.06 12.35
C GLU A 126 -12.69 29.26 11.96
N ASP A 127 -11.39 29.17 12.22
CA ASP A 127 -10.40 30.18 11.89
C ASP A 127 -9.86 30.04 10.47
N ASN A 128 -10.19 28.94 9.78
CA ASN A 128 -9.82 28.76 8.39
C ASN A 128 -10.46 29.85 7.50
N PRO A 129 -9.66 30.70 6.81
CA PRO A 129 -10.19 31.80 6.01
C PRO A 129 -11.16 31.35 4.91
N ARG A 130 -10.91 30.17 4.33
CA ARG A 130 -11.78 29.62 3.29
C ARG A 130 -13.12 29.22 3.86
N ILE A 131 -13.18 28.59 5.05
CA ILE A 131 -14.46 28.29 5.70
C ILE A 131 -15.28 29.55 5.95
N ARG A 132 -14.65 30.60 6.49
CA ARG A 132 -15.32 31.89 6.69
C ARG A 132 -15.90 32.43 5.38
N SER A 133 -15.14 32.37 4.28
CA SER A 133 -15.62 32.80 2.96
C SER A 133 -16.81 31.98 2.44
N LEU A 134 -16.87 30.68 2.75
CA LEU A 134 -17.93 29.78 2.27
C LEU A 134 -19.28 30.04 2.94
N THR A 135 -19.30 30.63 4.13
CA THR A 135 -20.55 31.02 4.81
C THR A 135 -21.38 32.03 4.03
N HIS A 136 -20.75 32.79 3.13
CA HIS A 136 -21.42 33.79 2.28
C HIS A 136 -21.91 33.23 0.94
N LYS A 137 -21.76 31.91 0.70
CA LYS A 137 -22.16 31.27 -0.56
C LYS A 137 -23.53 30.59 -0.45
N PHE A 138 -24.30 30.69 -1.53
CA PHE A 138 -25.57 29.98 -1.70
C PHE A 138 -25.31 28.54 -2.15
N ARG A 139 -25.85 27.56 -1.42
CA ARG A 139 -25.73 26.14 -1.77
C ARG A 139 -26.68 25.67 -2.87
N PHE A 140 -27.59 26.54 -3.28
CA PHE A 140 -28.54 26.29 -4.36
C PHE A 140 -28.32 27.29 -5.49
N ALA A 141 -28.63 26.88 -6.72
CA ALA A 141 -28.48 27.72 -7.90
C ALA A 141 -29.59 28.78 -8.01
N LEU A 142 -30.77 28.47 -7.48
CA LEU A 142 -31.98 29.31 -7.57
C LEU A 142 -32.40 29.79 -6.17
N ASP A 143 -32.97 30.97 -6.11
CA ASP A 143 -33.69 31.47 -4.93
C ASP A 143 -35.12 30.88 -4.85
N GLU A 144 -35.85 31.26 -3.80
CA GLU A 144 -37.24 30.83 -3.54
C GLU A 144 -38.22 31.20 -4.67
N ASN A 145 -37.87 32.18 -5.52
CA ASN A 145 -38.68 32.65 -6.64
C ASN A 145 -38.20 32.08 -7.99
N GLY A 146 -37.25 31.14 -7.97
CA GLY A 146 -36.70 30.50 -9.18
C GLY A 146 -35.68 31.36 -9.94
N LYS A 147 -35.20 32.47 -9.36
CA LYS A 147 -34.18 33.33 -9.99
C LYS A 147 -32.78 32.84 -9.63
N THR A 148 -31.86 32.91 -10.60
CA THR A 148 -30.49 32.46 -10.41
C THR A 148 -29.68 33.43 -9.55
N TYR A 149 -28.91 32.88 -8.60
CA TYR A 149 -27.91 33.65 -7.86
C TYR A 149 -26.70 34.02 -8.74
N PRO A 150 -26.00 35.14 -8.45
CA PRO A 150 -24.75 35.46 -9.15
C PRO A 150 -23.72 34.33 -9.01
N LYS A 151 -23.15 33.86 -10.13
CA LYS A 151 -22.23 32.70 -10.17
C LYS A 151 -21.13 32.74 -9.09
N VAL A 152 -20.54 33.90 -8.82
CA VAL A 152 -19.47 34.08 -7.81
C VAL A 152 -19.93 33.80 -6.38
N LYS A 153 -21.22 33.97 -6.08
CA LYS A 153 -21.84 33.71 -4.78
C LYS A 153 -22.41 32.30 -4.66
N VAL A 154 -22.37 31.49 -5.72
CA VAL A 154 -22.88 30.11 -5.68
C VAL A 154 -21.76 29.17 -5.23
N PHE A 155 -22.12 28.23 -4.35
CA PHE A 155 -21.24 27.17 -3.87
C PHE A 155 -20.87 26.24 -5.04
N THR A 156 -19.58 25.97 -5.21
CA THR A 156 -19.06 25.22 -6.35
C THR A 156 -18.64 23.80 -5.96
N TYR A 157 -18.45 22.92 -6.96
CA TYR A 157 -17.88 21.58 -6.72
C TYR A 157 -16.53 21.63 -5.99
N ARG A 158 -15.69 22.60 -6.34
CA ARG A 158 -14.41 22.82 -5.66
C ARG A 158 -14.59 23.16 -4.17
N ASP A 159 -15.65 23.89 -3.83
CA ASP A 159 -15.96 24.19 -2.43
C ASP A 159 -16.45 22.94 -1.69
N ALA A 160 -17.25 22.09 -2.35
CA ALA A 160 -17.69 20.80 -1.81
C ALA A 160 -16.51 19.87 -1.48
N LEU A 161 -15.58 19.73 -2.43
CA LEU A 161 -14.37 18.92 -2.26
C LEU A 161 -13.52 19.44 -1.10
N PHE A 162 -13.31 20.76 -1.02
CA PHE A 162 -12.58 21.37 0.10
C PHE A 162 -13.26 21.10 1.46
N GLU A 163 -14.57 21.29 1.58
CA GLU A 163 -15.28 21.05 2.85
C GLU A 163 -15.18 19.57 3.28
N ALA A 164 -15.27 18.64 2.33
CA ALA A 164 -15.13 17.21 2.61
C ALA A 164 -13.71 16.85 3.08
N MET A 165 -12.69 17.37 2.39
CA MET A 165 -11.28 17.18 2.79
C MET A 165 -11.01 17.77 4.17
N LEU A 166 -11.41 19.03 4.40
CA LEU A 166 -11.25 19.71 5.68
C LEU A 166 -11.93 18.94 6.81
N TYR A 167 -13.20 18.55 6.64
CA TYR A 167 -13.92 17.75 7.63
C TYR A 167 -13.11 16.51 8.00
N ARG A 168 -12.65 15.77 7.00
CA ARG A 168 -11.95 14.51 7.27
C ARG A 168 -10.61 14.72 7.95
N PHE A 169 -9.85 15.77 7.62
CA PHE A 169 -8.61 16.10 8.32
C PHE A 169 -8.82 16.44 9.80
N TYR A 170 -9.94 17.07 10.14
CA TYR A 170 -10.27 17.46 11.51
C TYR A 170 -10.94 16.35 12.33
N GLU A 171 -11.41 15.28 11.69
CA GLU A 171 -12.03 14.13 12.37
C GLU A 171 -11.13 12.90 12.46
N ASP A 172 -10.33 12.63 11.44
CA ASP A 172 -9.50 11.42 11.38
C ASP A 172 -8.01 11.77 11.49
N PRO A 173 -7.35 11.42 12.60
CA PRO A 173 -5.96 11.78 12.82
C PRO A 173 -4.99 11.06 11.89
N THR A 174 -5.41 9.96 11.25
CA THR A 174 -4.61 9.22 10.25
C THR A 174 -4.77 9.77 8.84
N MET A 175 -5.64 10.76 8.63
CA MET A 175 -5.78 11.32 7.29
C MET A 175 -4.52 12.05 6.88
N VAL A 176 -3.97 11.64 5.74
CA VAL A 176 -2.97 12.35 4.96
C VAL A 176 -3.46 12.60 3.53
N ALA A 177 -2.97 13.64 2.88
CA ALA A 177 -3.11 13.80 1.44
C ALA A 177 -1.81 14.28 0.82
N TYR A 178 -1.51 13.81 -0.38
CA TYR A 178 -0.28 14.19 -1.06
C TYR A 178 -0.35 13.90 -2.55
N GLY A 179 0.54 14.56 -3.28
CA GLY A 179 0.60 14.51 -4.73
C GLY A 179 1.52 15.61 -5.25
N GLU A 180 1.48 15.80 -6.56
CA GLU A 180 2.28 16.80 -7.24
C GLU A 180 1.66 18.19 -7.04
N GLU A 181 2.34 19.02 -6.25
CA GLU A 181 1.91 20.40 -5.95
C GLU A 181 0.58 20.55 -5.19
N ASN A 182 0.16 19.52 -4.45
CA ASN A 182 -1.04 19.57 -3.60
C ASN A 182 -0.98 20.62 -2.49
N ARG A 183 0.21 20.83 -1.89
CA ARG A 183 0.38 21.72 -0.73
C ARG A 183 0.71 23.14 -1.14
N ASP A 184 1.88 23.34 -1.75
CA ASP A 184 2.44 24.68 -1.92
C ASP A 184 1.73 25.49 -3.03
N TRP A 185 1.10 24.80 -3.99
CA TRP A 185 0.30 25.40 -5.05
C TRP A 185 -1.22 25.20 -4.87
N ASP A 186 -1.66 24.70 -3.72
CA ASP A 186 -3.06 24.37 -3.41
C ASP A 186 -3.69 23.28 -4.32
N GLY A 187 -2.88 22.54 -5.09
CA GLY A 187 -3.29 21.63 -6.14
C GLY A 187 -3.73 22.33 -7.43
N ALA A 188 -3.75 21.59 -8.54
CA ALA A 188 -3.98 22.13 -9.89
C ALA A 188 -5.29 22.93 -10.05
N PHE A 189 -6.31 22.62 -9.24
CA PHE A 189 -7.60 23.31 -9.24
C PHE A 189 -7.87 24.12 -7.97
N ALA A 190 -6.89 24.30 -7.09
CA ALA A 190 -7.01 24.99 -5.80
C ALA A 190 -8.01 24.33 -4.82
N VAL A 191 -8.16 23.00 -4.87
CA VAL A 191 -9.00 22.28 -3.89
C VAL A 191 -8.41 22.39 -2.49
N TYR A 192 -7.07 22.34 -2.35
CA TYR A 192 -6.41 22.40 -1.05
C TYR A 192 -6.22 23.80 -0.49
N ARG A 193 -6.62 24.85 -1.22
CA ARG A 193 -6.46 26.24 -0.76
C ARG A 193 -7.07 26.44 0.62
N GLY A 194 -6.25 26.92 1.57
CA GLY A 194 -6.61 27.08 2.97
C GLY A 194 -6.35 25.86 3.85
N LEU A 195 -5.95 24.71 3.30
CA LEU A 195 -5.50 23.55 4.08
C LEU A 195 -4.00 23.63 4.42
N THR A 196 -3.20 24.27 3.58
CA THR A 196 -1.75 24.45 3.80
C THR A 196 -1.47 25.17 5.12
N ASP A 197 -2.20 26.24 5.41
CA ASP A 197 -2.08 26.97 6.68
C ASP A 197 -2.71 26.24 7.86
N ALA A 198 -3.63 25.30 7.59
CA ALA A 198 -4.40 24.61 8.62
C ALA A 198 -3.78 23.28 9.08
N LEU A 199 -2.88 22.70 8.28
CA LEU A 199 -2.37 21.35 8.50
C LEU A 199 -0.83 21.33 8.59
N PRO A 200 -0.26 20.55 9.53
CA PRO A 200 1.18 20.34 9.56
C PRO A 200 1.65 19.61 8.30
N TYR A 201 2.93 19.78 7.95
CA TYR A 201 3.51 19.26 6.71
C TYR A 201 3.29 17.75 6.52
N HIS A 202 3.46 16.96 7.57
CA HIS A 202 3.33 15.50 7.47
C HIS A 202 1.88 14.99 7.20
N ARG A 203 0.88 15.88 7.20
CA ARG A 203 -0.52 15.55 6.86
C ARG A 203 -0.95 16.00 5.48
N LEU A 204 -0.32 17.03 4.93
CA LEU A 204 -0.54 17.50 3.56
C LEU A 204 0.81 17.90 2.98
N PHE A 205 1.34 17.15 2.01
CA PHE A 205 2.68 17.38 1.47
C PHE A 205 2.78 17.13 -0.03
N ASN A 206 3.84 17.66 -0.62
CA ASN A 206 4.17 17.48 -2.03
C ASN A 206 5.05 16.23 -2.22
N THR A 207 4.87 15.53 -3.34
CA THR A 207 5.71 14.40 -3.75
C THR A 207 6.58 14.73 -4.96
N PRO A 208 7.67 13.96 -5.19
CA PRO A 208 8.31 13.91 -6.50
C PRO A 208 7.33 13.44 -7.60
N ILE A 209 7.67 13.75 -8.85
CA ILE A 209 6.92 13.34 -10.06
C ILE A 209 7.12 11.84 -10.30
N SER A 210 6.29 11.01 -9.66
CA SER A 210 6.30 9.55 -9.80
C SER A 210 4.94 8.96 -9.43
N GLU A 211 4.07 8.80 -10.41
CA GLU A 211 2.67 8.42 -10.22
C GLU A 211 2.53 7.03 -9.60
N GLY A 212 3.30 6.06 -10.06
CA GLY A 212 3.33 4.71 -9.47
C GLY A 212 3.78 4.73 -8.00
N ALA A 213 4.78 5.54 -7.64
CA ALA A 213 5.21 5.67 -6.25
C ALA A 213 4.15 6.39 -5.39
N ILE A 214 3.49 7.42 -5.94
CA ILE A 214 2.39 8.14 -5.28
C ILE A 214 1.26 7.16 -4.95
N VAL A 215 0.73 6.46 -5.95
CA VAL A 215 -0.40 5.54 -5.76
C VAL A 215 0.00 4.33 -4.93
N GLY A 216 1.16 3.72 -5.20
CA GLY A 216 1.65 2.54 -4.49
C GLY A 216 1.90 2.80 -3.01
N SER A 217 2.47 3.96 -2.66
CA SER A 217 2.61 4.37 -1.26
C SER A 217 1.26 4.62 -0.60
N GLY A 218 0.28 5.16 -1.34
CA GLY A 218 -1.08 5.37 -0.84
C GLY A 218 -1.78 4.05 -0.52
N ALA A 219 -1.69 3.08 -1.43
CA ALA A 219 -2.19 1.73 -1.21
C ALA A 219 -1.55 1.09 0.03
N GLY A 220 -0.22 1.17 0.17
CA GLY A 220 0.49 0.67 1.34
C GLY A 220 0.07 1.35 2.65
N TYR A 221 -0.08 2.68 2.65
CA TYR A 221 -0.53 3.43 3.82
C TYR A 221 -1.95 3.03 4.26
N ALA A 222 -2.86 2.86 3.30
CA ALA A 222 -4.22 2.39 3.56
C ALA A 222 -4.24 0.98 4.18
N LEU A 223 -3.42 0.06 3.66
CA LEU A 223 -3.26 -1.30 4.20
C LEU A 223 -2.70 -1.31 5.63
N CYS A 224 -1.86 -0.34 5.97
CA CYS A 224 -1.36 -0.13 7.33
C CYS A 224 -2.39 0.51 8.28
N GLY A 225 -3.63 0.74 7.83
CA GLY A 225 -4.73 1.28 8.65
C GLY A 225 -4.86 2.81 8.60
N GLY A 226 -4.11 3.49 7.75
CA GLY A 226 -4.23 4.92 7.53
C GLY A 226 -5.36 5.30 6.57
N ARG A 227 -5.75 6.57 6.57
CA ARG A 227 -6.66 7.14 5.56
C ARG A 227 -5.88 8.10 4.66
N VAL A 228 -5.99 7.95 3.35
CA VAL A 228 -5.18 8.72 2.41
C VAL A 228 -5.97 9.17 1.20
N VAL A 229 -5.67 10.39 0.74
CA VAL A 229 -6.01 10.87 -0.59
C VAL A 229 -4.72 11.15 -1.35
N VAL A 230 -4.42 10.30 -2.33
CA VAL A 230 -3.36 10.57 -3.30
C VAL A 230 -3.96 11.31 -4.49
N GLU A 231 -3.26 12.33 -4.99
CA GLU A 231 -3.68 13.09 -6.17
C GLU A 231 -2.60 13.00 -7.24
N LEU A 232 -3.01 12.60 -8.44
CA LEU A 232 -2.22 12.80 -9.66
C LEU A 232 -2.66 14.11 -10.28
N MET A 233 -1.73 14.90 -10.82
CA MET A 233 -2.04 16.26 -11.29
C MET A 233 -3.15 16.29 -12.36
N TYR A 234 -3.13 15.34 -13.29
CA TYR A 234 -4.16 15.17 -14.32
C TYR A 234 -4.48 13.69 -14.52
N SER A 235 -5.74 13.39 -14.87
CA SER A 235 -6.21 12.02 -15.13
C SER A 235 -5.45 11.31 -16.25
N ASP A 236 -4.89 12.06 -17.20
CA ASP A 236 -4.10 11.57 -18.32
C ASP A 236 -2.88 10.76 -17.85
N PHE A 237 -2.39 11.02 -16.62
CA PHE A 237 -1.25 10.30 -16.04
C PHE A 237 -1.63 9.01 -15.31
N ILE A 238 -2.92 8.64 -15.25
CA ILE A 238 -3.37 7.39 -14.60
C ILE A 238 -2.64 6.16 -15.16
N GLY A 239 -2.32 6.14 -16.46
CA GLY A 239 -1.57 5.04 -17.08
C GLY A 239 -0.17 4.82 -16.49
N ARG A 240 0.43 5.83 -15.84
CA ARG A 240 1.73 5.74 -15.16
C ARG A 240 1.67 5.02 -13.82
N ALA A 241 0.48 4.89 -13.23
CA ALA A 241 0.20 4.14 -12.00
C ALA A 241 -0.70 2.90 -12.27
N GLY A 242 -0.67 2.39 -13.48
CA GLY A 242 -1.60 1.34 -13.92
C GLY A 242 -1.42 0.02 -13.16
N ASP A 243 -0.20 -0.37 -12.80
CA ASP A 243 -0.01 -1.61 -12.03
C ASP A 243 -0.59 -1.47 -10.62
N GLU A 244 -0.32 -0.35 -9.97
CA GLU A 244 -0.82 -0.04 -8.63
C GLU A 244 -2.35 0.03 -8.62
N LEU A 245 -2.97 0.66 -9.61
CA LEU A 245 -4.43 0.77 -9.68
C LEU A 245 -5.11 -0.53 -10.10
N PHE A 246 -4.67 -1.14 -11.20
CA PHE A 246 -5.40 -2.23 -11.85
C PHE A 246 -5.00 -3.62 -11.34
N ASN A 247 -3.81 -3.76 -10.74
CA ASN A 247 -3.35 -5.04 -10.21
C ASN A 247 -3.24 -5.06 -8.69
N GLN A 248 -3.07 -3.92 -8.03
CA GLN A 248 -3.01 -3.87 -6.57
C GLN A 248 -4.34 -3.39 -5.98
N VAL A 249 -4.68 -2.11 -6.08
CA VAL A 249 -5.85 -1.49 -5.42
C VAL A 249 -7.17 -2.15 -5.82
N SER A 250 -7.31 -2.64 -7.05
CA SER A 250 -8.56 -3.26 -7.53
C SER A 250 -8.76 -4.72 -7.09
N LYS A 251 -7.69 -5.42 -6.69
CA LYS A 251 -7.71 -6.87 -6.40
C LYS A 251 -7.60 -7.18 -4.91
N TRP A 252 -7.31 -6.18 -4.09
CA TRP A 252 -7.06 -6.31 -2.66
C TRP A 252 -7.99 -5.42 -1.84
#